data_AF-A0A933U508-F1
#
_entry.id   AF-A0A933U508-F1
#
_cell.length_a   1.000
_cell.length_b   1.000
_cell.length_c   1.000
_cell.angle_alpha   90.00
_cell.angle_beta   90.00
_cell.angle_gamma   90.00
#
_symmetry.space_group_name_H-M   'P 1'
#
loop_
_entity.id
_entity.type
_entity.pdbx_description
1 polymer ?
#
loop_
_entity_poly.entity_id
_entity_poly.type
_entity_poly.pdbx_seq_one_letter_code
_entity_poly.pdbx_strand_id
1 'polypeptide(L)'
;NRREPNDLVLGMEATVGEYYVAPWRTELRQPEHVQWLDKWRATQPELWSRQSRRMWLVVNPEQFLDWNENDAAEVQRFLREECRLVKVWPLFVESRDLSVWVYVRD
;
A
#
# COMPACT_ATOMS: atom_id res chain seq x y z
N ASN A 1 5.25 14.41 0.35
CA ASN A 1 4.11 13.48 0.49
C ASN A 1 2.85 14.26 0.88
N ARG A 2 2.39 15.19 0.04
CA ARG A 2 1.12 15.89 0.26
C ARG A 2 0.08 15.24 -0.66
N ARG A 3 -0.87 14.55 -0.05
CA ARG A 3 -2.03 13.94 -0.70
C ARG A 3 -3.09 15.03 -0.86
N GLU A 4 -3.76 15.05 -2.00
CA GLU A 4 -4.92 15.91 -2.28
C GLU A 4 -6.25 15.18 -1.99
N PRO A 5 -7.38 15.88 -1.81
CA PRO A 5 -8.67 15.26 -1.48
C PRO A 5 -9.10 14.15 -2.45
N ASN A 6 -8.95 14.39 -3.76
CA ASN A 6 -9.37 13.48 -4.83
C ASN A 6 -8.42 12.29 -5.08
N ASP A 7 -7.29 12.22 -4.37
CA ASP A 7 -6.34 11.12 -4.51
C ASP A 7 -6.94 9.83 -3.95
N LEU A 8 -6.76 8.72 -4.67
CA LEU A 8 -7.10 7.39 -4.16
C LEU A 8 -5.98 6.86 -3.27
N VAL A 9 -6.32 6.28 -2.11
CA VAL A 9 -5.33 5.61 -1.24
C VAL A 9 -5.64 4.12 -1.16
N LEU A 10 -4.61 3.33 -1.41
CA LEU A 10 -4.64 1.88 -1.47
C LEU A 10 -3.76 1.34 -0.35
N GLY A 11 -4.32 0.48 0.49
CA GLY A 11 -3.62 -0.11 1.62
C GLY A 11 -3.41 -1.60 1.44
N MET A 12 -2.17 -2.06 1.56
CA MET A 12 -1.88 -3.45 1.87
C MET A 12 -2.02 -3.65 3.38
N GLU A 13 -2.28 -4.88 3.81
CA GLU A 13 -2.29 -5.25 5.23
C GLU A 13 -0.90 -5.00 5.86
N ALA A 14 -0.68 -3.80 6.36
CA ALA A 14 0.54 -3.44 7.05
C ALA A 14 0.30 -3.57 8.55
N THR A 15 0.93 -4.57 9.19
CA THR A 15 0.92 -4.77 10.65
C THR A 15 1.29 -3.48 11.39
N VAL A 16 2.21 -2.70 10.83
CA VAL A 16 2.66 -1.40 11.35
C VAL A 16 1.60 -0.31 11.27
N GLY A 17 0.73 -0.36 10.25
CA GLY A 17 -0.42 0.53 10.14
C GLY A 17 -1.35 0.38 11.34
N GLU A 18 -1.53 -0.86 11.82
CA GLU A 18 -2.35 -1.24 12.98
C GLU A 18 -1.76 -0.76 14.32
N TYR A 19 -0.43 -0.77 14.50
CA TYR A 19 0.24 -0.24 15.71
C TYR A 19 0.33 1.29 15.75
N TYR A 20 0.33 1.98 14.59
CA TYR A 20 0.21 3.45 14.54
C TYR A 20 -1.22 3.96 14.82
N VAL A 21 -2.22 3.07 14.93
CA VAL A 21 -3.61 3.39 15.34
C VAL A 21 -3.74 3.46 16.87
N ALA A 22 -2.69 3.93 17.55
CA ALA A 22 -2.68 4.09 18.99
C ALA A 22 -3.98 4.76 19.50
N PRO A 23 -4.67 4.15 20.48
CA PRO A 23 -6.13 4.25 20.72
C PRO A 23 -6.67 5.61 21.19
N TRP A 24 -5.83 6.65 21.24
CA TRP A 24 -6.18 7.99 21.71
C TRP A 24 -6.15 9.06 20.61
N ARG A 25 -5.96 8.69 19.34
CA ARG A 25 -6.05 9.62 18.20
C ARG A 25 -7.40 9.50 17.50
N THR A 26 -8.22 10.55 17.59
CA THR A 26 -9.61 10.61 17.11
C THR A 26 -9.78 11.04 15.66
N GLU A 27 -8.73 11.54 15.01
CA GLU A 27 -8.75 11.89 13.58
C GLU A 27 -7.76 11.03 12.79
N LEU A 28 -8.18 9.79 12.55
CA LEU A 28 -7.63 8.96 11.48
C LEU A 28 -8.14 9.56 10.17
N ARG A 29 -7.32 10.48 9.60
CA ARG A 29 -7.61 11.22 8.35
C ARG A 29 -8.47 10.38 7.44
N GLN A 30 -9.71 10.82 7.20
CA GLN A 30 -10.71 10.08 6.42
C GLN A 30 -10.29 10.06 4.95
N PRO A 31 -9.71 8.96 4.43
CA PRO A 31 -9.61 8.78 3.00
C PRO A 31 -11.02 8.75 2.41
N GLU A 32 -11.34 9.66 1.48
CA GLU A 32 -12.63 9.64 0.75
C GLU A 32 -12.86 8.30 0.03
N HIS A 33 -11.77 7.63 -0.37
CA HIS A 33 -11.78 6.29 -0.95
C HIS A 33 -10.58 5.47 -0.46
N VAL A 34 -10.85 4.31 0.15
CA VAL A 34 -9.86 3.27 0.49
C VAL A 34 -10.21 2.01 -0.25
N GLN A 35 -9.21 1.38 -0.84
CA GLN A 35 -9.30 -0.04 -1.18
C GLN A 35 -8.10 -0.79 -0.61
N TRP A 36 -8.26 -2.09 -0.54
CA TRP A 36 -7.29 -3.00 0.05
C TRP A 36 -6.63 -3.86 -1.01
N LEU A 37 -5.33 -4.05 -0.84
CA LEU A 37 -4.48 -4.91 -1.64
C LEU A 37 -4.05 -6.10 -0.76
N ASP A 38 -4.55 -7.29 -1.07
CA ASP A 38 -4.17 -8.53 -0.38
C ASP A 38 -4.14 -9.69 -1.38
N LYS A 39 -3.75 -10.88 -0.92
CA LYS A 39 -3.67 -12.09 -1.74
C LYS A 39 -4.98 -12.49 -2.41
N TRP A 40 -6.13 -12.03 -1.92
CA TRP A 40 -7.45 -12.31 -2.50
C TRP A 40 -7.87 -11.24 -3.50
N ARG A 41 -7.17 -10.11 -3.51
CA ARG A 41 -7.45 -8.90 -4.30
C ARG A 41 -6.25 -8.49 -5.16
N ALA A 42 -5.38 -9.44 -5.49
CA ALA A 42 -4.14 -9.20 -6.20
C ALA A 42 -4.33 -8.66 -7.63
N THR A 43 -5.49 -8.88 -8.25
CA THR A 43 -5.81 -8.40 -9.60
C THR A 43 -6.35 -6.97 -9.64
N GLN A 44 -6.67 -6.38 -8.48
CA GLN A 44 -7.19 -5.01 -8.39
C GLN A 44 -6.27 -3.93 -9.00
N PRO A 45 -4.93 -4.02 -8.92
CA PRO A 45 -4.02 -3.10 -9.61
C PRO A 45 -4.28 -2.97 -11.11
N GLU A 46 -4.72 -4.05 -11.78
CA GLU A 46 -5.09 -3.99 -13.20
C GLU A 46 -6.37 -3.16 -13.43
N LEU A 47 -7.33 -3.24 -12.51
CA LEU A 47 -8.54 -2.41 -12.57
C LEU A 47 -8.24 -0.95 -12.23
N TRP A 48 -7.30 -0.73 -11.31
CA TRP A 48 -6.83 0.59 -10.91
C TRP A 48 -6.01 1.29 -12.00
N SER A 49 -5.19 0.54 -12.75
CA SER A 49 -4.38 1.10 -13.84
C SER A 49 -5.25 1.71 -14.95
N ARG A 50 -6.48 1.20 -15.13
CA ARG A 50 -7.47 1.74 -16.07
C ARG A 50 -8.10 3.06 -15.62
N GLN A 51 -7.91 3.46 -14.36
CA GLN A 51 -8.40 4.73 -13.83
C GLN A 51 -7.35 5.83 -13.96
N SER A 52 -7.78 7.01 -14.42
CA SER A 52 -6.94 8.21 -14.58
C SER A 52 -6.82 9.04 -13.28
N ARG A 53 -6.97 8.38 -12.12
CA ARG A 53 -6.85 9.02 -10.82
C ARG A 53 -5.44 8.84 -10.28
N ARG A 54 -4.94 9.87 -9.62
CA ARG A 54 -3.72 9.78 -8.82
C ARG A 54 -3.93 8.79 -7.67
N MET A 55 -2.98 7.88 -7.50
CA MET A 55 -3.07 6.81 -6.51
C MET A 55 -1.85 6.80 -5.59
N TRP A 56 -2.10 6.60 -4.30
CA TRP A 56 -1.07 6.34 -3.31
C TRP A 56 -1.21 4.90 -2.84
N LEU A 57 -0.13 4.14 -2.86
CA LEU A 57 -0.12 2.76 -2.42
C LEU A 57 0.75 2.62 -1.18
N VAL A 58 0.18 2.07 -0.11
CA VAL A 58 0.86 1.76 1.16
C VAL A 58 1.07 0.26 1.20
N VAL A 59 2.32 -0.18 1.14
CA VAL A 59 2.70 -1.57 0.91
C VAL A 59 3.59 -2.04 2.06
N ASN A 60 3.32 -3.24 2.58
CA ASN A 60 4.25 -3.98 3.41
C ASN A 60 4.86 -5.09 2.53
N PRO A 61 6.12 -4.97 2.08
CA PRO A 61 6.68 -5.92 1.09
C PRO A 61 6.70 -7.37 1.60
N GLU A 62 6.79 -7.58 2.92
CA GLU A 62 6.83 -8.92 3.50
C GLU A 62 5.52 -9.68 3.33
N GLN A 63 4.40 -8.98 3.15
CA GLN A 63 3.12 -9.61 2.89
C GLN A 63 3.12 -10.37 1.56
N PHE A 64 3.97 -9.99 0.60
CA PHE A 64 4.09 -10.74 -0.66
C PHE A 64 4.66 -12.15 -0.46
N LEU A 65 5.32 -12.43 0.66
CA LEU A 65 5.80 -13.79 0.98
C LEU A 65 4.64 -14.79 1.14
N ASP A 66 3.47 -14.30 1.55
CA ASP A 66 2.26 -15.11 1.76
C ASP A 66 1.33 -15.18 0.53
N TRP A 67 1.74 -14.56 -0.58
CA TRP A 67 0.95 -14.49 -1.82
C TRP A 67 1.34 -15.60 -2.79
N ASN A 68 0.48 -15.85 -3.78
CA ASN A 68 0.89 -16.62 -4.94
C ASN A 68 2.03 -15.89 -5.68
N GLU A 69 3.04 -16.63 -6.14
CA GLU A 69 4.23 -16.06 -6.77
C GLU A 69 3.91 -15.19 -7.99
N ASN A 70 2.94 -15.61 -8.82
CA ASN A 70 2.56 -14.85 -10.02
C ASN A 70 1.87 -13.54 -9.64
N ASP A 71 0.91 -13.60 -8.73
CA ASP A 71 0.18 -12.44 -8.23
C ASP A 71 1.14 -11.42 -7.58
N ALA A 72 2.04 -11.91 -6.72
CA ALA A 72 3.07 -11.08 -6.10
C ALA A 72 3.99 -10.44 -7.15
N ALA A 73 4.42 -11.19 -8.16
CA ALA A 73 5.28 -10.68 -9.22
C ALA A 73 4.57 -9.62 -10.08
N GLU A 74 3.30 -9.80 -10.40
CA GLU A 74 2.51 -8.83 -11.16
C GLU A 74 2.33 -7.51 -10.40
N VAL A 75 1.99 -7.58 -9.11
CA VAL A 75 1.85 -6.37 -8.29
C VAL A 75 3.20 -5.67 -8.10
N GLN A 76 4.27 -6.41 -7.84
CA GLN A 76 5.62 -5.83 -7.73
C GLN A 76 6.09 -5.22 -9.05
N ARG A 77 5.70 -5.82 -10.19
CA ARG A 77 5.92 -5.25 -11.52
C ARG A 77 5.19 -3.92 -11.69
N PHE A 78 3.90 -3.87 -11.37
CA PHE A 78 3.11 -2.64 -11.38
C PHE A 78 3.72 -1.53 -10.50
N LEU A 79 4.12 -1.86 -9.27
CA LEU A 79 4.76 -0.90 -8.36
C LEU A 79 6.09 -0.34 -8.91
N ARG A 80 6.85 -1.15 -9.65
CA ARG A 80 8.13 -0.75 -10.24
C ARG A 80 7.98 0.04 -11.54
N GLU A 81 7.01 -0.33 -12.37
CA GLU A 81 6.88 0.18 -13.74
C GLU A 81 5.91 1.37 -13.82
N GLU A 82 4.84 1.37 -13.03
CA GLU A 82 3.80 2.40 -13.10
C GLU A 82 3.80 3.35 -11.89
N CYS A 83 4.55 3.04 -10.84
CA CYS A 83 4.56 3.84 -9.61
C CYS A 83 5.96 4.34 -9.27
N ARG A 84 6.00 5.41 -8.48
CA ARG A 84 7.22 5.98 -7.91
C ARG A 84 7.23 5.77 -6.41
N LEU A 85 8.27 5.16 -5.88
CA LEU A 85 8.50 5.05 -4.44
C LEU A 85 8.80 6.44 -3.85
N VAL A 86 8.01 6.88 -2.88
CA VAL A 86 8.16 8.22 -2.28
C VAL A 86 8.67 8.19 -0.84
N LYS A 87 8.47 7.09 -0.12
CA LYS A 87 8.89 6.97 1.28
C LYS A 87 8.94 5.51 1.72
N VAL A 88 9.93 5.21 2.54
CA VAL A 88 10.05 3.94 3.25
C VAL A 88 10.21 4.25 4.73
N TRP A 89 9.47 3.51 5.57
CA TRP A 89 9.67 3.43 7.00
C TRP A 89 10.12 2.01 7.31
N PRO A 90 11.45 1.78 7.43
CA PRO A 90 11.93 0.47 7.80
C PRO A 90 11.52 0.16 9.23
N LEU A 91 10.99 -1.03 9.47
CA LEU A 91 10.76 -1.52 10.82
C LEU A 91 11.32 -2.93 10.92
N PHE A 92 12.40 -3.08 11.67
CA PHE A 92 12.96 -4.38 12.02
C PHE A 92 12.47 -4.75 13.41
N VAL A 93 11.63 -5.78 13.49
CA VAL A 93 11.30 -6.45 14.74
C VAL A 93 12.04 -7.77 14.74
N GLU A 94 12.56 -8.22 15.88
CA GLU A 94 13.30 -9.47 15.98
C GLU A 94 12.57 -10.59 15.22
N SER A 95 13.24 -11.18 14.22
CA SER A 95 12.75 -12.19 13.26
C SER A 95 11.83 -11.77 12.10
N ARG A 96 11.38 -10.50 11.98
CA ARG A 96 10.53 -10.04 10.87
C ARG A 96 10.84 -8.59 10.44
N ASP A 97 11.04 -8.40 9.14
CA ASP A 97 10.91 -7.06 8.56
C ASP A 97 9.40 -6.72 8.56
N LEU A 98 9.04 -5.48 8.84
CA LEU A 98 7.66 -5.00 8.83
C LEU A 98 7.61 -3.60 8.21
N SER A 99 8.50 -3.34 7.25
CA SER A 99 8.63 -2.05 6.60
C SER A 99 7.32 -1.55 5.98
N VAL A 100 7.10 -0.24 6.02
CA VAL A 100 6.01 0.42 5.28
C VAL A 100 6.59 1.21 4.12
N TRP A 101 6.16 0.89 2.91
CA TRP A 101 6.61 1.50 1.67
C TRP A 101 5.44 2.25 1.06
N VAL A 102 5.67 3.50 0.67
CA VAL A 102 4.62 4.34 0.05
C VAL A 102 5.02 4.72 -1.35
N TYR A 103 4.17 4.35 -2.30
CA TYR A 103 4.29 4.64 -3.70
C TYR A 103 3.23 5.66 -4.13
N VAL A 104 3.51 6.36 -5.23
CA VAL A 104 2.54 7.21 -5.93
C VAL A 104 2.51 6.86 -7.42
N ARG A 105 1.32 6.81 -8.01
CA ARG A 105 1.08 6.82 -9.46
C ARG A 105 0.31 8.09 -9.79
N ASP A 106 0.81 8.85 -10.76
CA ASP A 106 0.19 10.10 -11.21
C ASP A 106 -0.81 9.84 -12.35
#